data_AF-A0A7K1K9A8-F1
#
_entry.id   AF-A0A7K1K9A8-F1
#
_cell.length_a   1.000
_cell.length_b   1.000
_cell.length_c   1.000
_cell.angle_alpha   90.00
_cell.angle_beta   90.00
_cell.angle_gamma   90.00
#
_symmetry.space_group_name_H-M   'P 1'
#
loop_
_entity.id
_entity.type
_entity.pdbx_description
1 polymer ?
#
loop_
_entity_poly.entity_id
_entity_poly.type
_entity_poly.pdbx_seq_one_letter_code
_entity_poly.pdbx_strand_id
1 'polypeptide(L)'
;MSERSVTRWNTAAFVLYVLLLPAAFMEFMIAALAFGMATDGCHDAACDATYHEEPAILTVAIGVVVVLLSAGVWMIYGATRGKNVVAVPIIALFGLFAVFWLGNAVLH
;
A
#
# COMPACT_ATOMS: atom_id res chain seq x y z
N MET A 1 -16.65 -12.35 -23.49
CA MET A 1 -16.92 -10.91 -23.19
C MET A 1 -16.69 -10.13 -24.46
N SER A 2 -17.54 -9.15 -24.79
CA SER A 2 -17.27 -8.26 -25.94
C SER A 2 -16.10 -7.32 -25.65
N GLU A 3 -15.37 -6.88 -26.67
CA GLU A 3 -14.27 -5.90 -26.52
C GLU A 3 -14.72 -4.66 -25.75
N ARG A 4 -15.92 -4.13 -26.06
CA ARG A 4 -16.54 -3.01 -25.33
C ARG A 4 -16.71 -3.27 -23.84
N SER A 5 -16.99 -4.51 -23.44
CA SER A 5 -17.11 -4.88 -22.02
C SER A 5 -15.75 -4.87 -21.33
N VAL A 6 -14.71 -5.40 -21.98
CA VAL A 6 -13.35 -5.44 -21.42
C VAL A 6 -12.79 -4.02 -21.26
N THR A 7 -13.00 -3.15 -22.25
CA THR A 7 -12.59 -1.74 -22.17
C THR A 7 -13.22 -1.03 -20.98
N ARG A 8 -14.54 -1.18 -20.76
CA ARG A 8 -15.24 -0.57 -19.63
C ARG A 8 -14.71 -1.05 -18.28
N TRP A 9 -14.47 -2.35 -18.13
CA TRP A 9 -13.90 -2.92 -16.90
C TRP A 9 -12.48 -2.43 -16.65
N ASN A 10 -11.64 -2.32 -17.69
CA ASN A 10 -10.30 -1.78 -17.55
C ASN A 10 -10.32 -0.30 -17.17
N THR A 11 -11.21 0.51 -17.75
CA THR A 11 -11.39 1.91 -17.31
C THR A 11 -11.76 2.00 -15.83
N ALA A 12 -12.73 1.21 -15.38
CA ALA A 12 -13.09 1.15 -13.95
C ALA A 12 -11.90 0.71 -13.08
N ALA A 13 -11.11 -0.26 -13.54
CA ALA A 13 -9.91 -0.71 -12.84
C ALA A 13 -8.88 0.41 -12.67
N PHE A 14 -8.61 1.19 -13.72
CA PHE A 14 -7.69 2.32 -13.65
C PHE A 14 -8.19 3.45 -12.73
N VAL A 15 -9.50 3.71 -12.74
CA VAL A 15 -10.11 4.65 -11.78
C VAL A 15 -9.91 4.16 -10.35
N LEU A 16 -10.19 2.88 -10.07
CA LEU A 16 -9.96 2.27 -8.76
C LEU A 16 -8.48 2.35 -8.35
N TYR A 17 -7.56 2.09 -9.28
CA TYR A 17 -6.12 2.21 -9.02
C TYR A 17 -5.72 3.65 -8.64
N VAL A 18 -6.25 4.67 -9.31
CA VAL A 18 -6.00 6.08 -8.94
C VAL A 18 -6.55 6.39 -7.54
N LEU A 19 -7.70 5.83 -7.18
CA LEU A 19 -8.27 5.97 -5.83
C LEU A 19 -7.44 5.27 -4.74
N LEU A 20 -6.51 4.37 -5.10
CA LEU A 20 -5.57 3.81 -4.13
C LEU A 20 -4.50 4.82 -3.69
N LEU A 21 -4.21 5.86 -4.48
CA LEU A 21 -3.22 6.89 -4.10
C LEU A 21 -3.58 7.61 -2.80
N PRO A 22 -4.80 8.18 -2.63
CA PRO A 22 -5.18 8.76 -1.35
C PRO A 22 -5.29 7.72 -0.22
N ALA A 23 -5.69 6.47 -0.52
CA ALA A 23 -5.74 5.41 0.48
C ALA A 23 -4.34 5.05 1.02
N ALA A 24 -3.37 4.88 0.11
CA ALA A 24 -1.96 4.66 0.42
C ALA A 24 -1.34 5.81 1.22
N PHE A 25 -1.69 7.06 0.87
CA PHE A 25 -1.26 8.22 1.64
C PHE A 25 -1.84 8.21 3.06
N MET A 26 -3.14 7.92 3.21
CA MET A 26 -3.76 7.79 4.54
C MET A 26 -3.11 6.67 5.35
N GLU A 27 -2.83 5.52 4.74
CA GLU A 27 -2.14 4.42 5.40
C GLU A 27 -0.75 4.82 5.90
N PHE A 28 0.05 5.49 5.07
CA PHE A 28 1.35 6.00 5.48
C PHE A 28 1.24 6.99 6.65
N MET A 29 0.27 7.91 6.62
CA MET A 29 0.04 8.86 7.72
C MET A 29 -0.41 8.16 9.00
N ILE A 30 -1.28 7.16 8.89
CA ILE A 30 -1.72 6.35 10.04
C ILE A 30 -0.55 5.57 10.62
N ALA A 31 0.30 4.97 9.79
CA ALA A 31 1.50 4.26 10.24
C ALA A 31 2.49 5.21 10.93
N ALA A 32 2.78 6.36 10.34
CA ALA A 32 3.66 7.36 10.94
C ALA A 32 3.14 7.84 12.30
N LEU A 33 1.84 8.10 12.42
CA LEU A 33 1.21 8.48 13.68
C LEU A 33 1.21 7.32 14.69
N ALA A 34 0.81 6.13 14.29
CA ALA A 34 0.69 4.98 15.18
C ALA A 34 2.05 4.53 15.73
N PHE A 35 3.07 4.53 14.88
CA PHE A 35 4.43 4.12 15.26
C PHE A 35 5.14 5.21 16.05
N GLY A 36 4.96 6.50 15.72
CA GLY A 36 5.51 7.60 16.52
C GLY A 36 4.83 7.76 17.90
N MET A 37 3.53 7.49 18.00
CA MET A 37 2.84 7.46 19.31
C MET A 37 3.27 6.27 20.17
N ALA A 38 3.81 5.20 19.58
CA ALA A 38 4.33 4.06 20.33
C ALA A 38 5.63 4.41 21.09
N THR A 39 6.39 5.39 20.61
CA THR A 39 7.66 5.84 21.20
C THR A 39 7.51 7.08 22.09
N ASP A 40 6.60 8.01 21.76
CA ASP A 40 6.31 9.21 22.58
C ASP A 40 5.76 8.90 23.99
N GLY A 41 5.22 7.69 24.21
CA GLY A 41 4.76 7.23 25.54
C GLY A 41 5.88 6.86 26.52
N CYS A 42 7.15 6.79 26.07
CA CYS A 42 8.28 6.28 26.84
C CYS A 42 9.20 7.43 27.29
N HIS A 43 9.05 7.90 28.53
CA HIS A 43 9.86 8.99 29.09
C HIS A 43 11.27 8.57 29.56
N ASP A 44 11.59 7.26 29.51
CA ASP A 44 12.90 6.72 29.86
C ASP A 44 13.59 6.16 28.60
N ALA A 45 14.79 6.66 28.29
CA ALA A 45 15.62 6.27 27.16
C ALA A 45 15.94 4.76 27.07
N ALA A 46 15.59 3.97 28.09
CA ALA A 46 15.70 2.51 28.11
C ALA A 46 14.52 1.78 27.45
N CYS A 47 13.34 2.41 27.35
CA CYS A 47 12.18 1.82 26.64
C CYS A 47 12.23 2.04 25.12
N ASP A 48 12.93 3.09 24.68
CA ASP A 48 13.09 3.46 23.25
C ASP A 48 13.92 2.43 22.47
N ALA A 49 14.85 1.74 23.14
CA ALA A 49 15.78 0.81 22.48
C ALA A 49 15.17 -0.48 21.93
N THR A 50 13.93 -0.82 22.29
CA THR A 50 13.24 -2.04 21.77
C THR A 50 12.37 -1.72 20.55
N TYR A 51 11.94 -0.46 20.41
CA TYR A 51 11.06 -0.04 19.33
C TYR A 51 11.87 0.44 18.14
N HIS A 52 11.59 -0.12 16.98
CA HIS A 52 12.28 0.20 15.74
C HIS A 52 11.38 1.10 14.88
N GLU A 53 11.08 2.29 15.38
CA GLU A 53 10.12 3.23 14.76
C GLU A 53 10.52 3.66 13.34
N GLU A 54 11.77 4.11 13.17
CA GLU A 54 12.28 4.61 11.90
C GLU A 54 12.25 3.52 10.82
N PRO A 55 12.76 2.29 11.06
CA PRO A 55 12.68 1.23 10.07
C PRO A 55 11.25 0.71 9.88
N ALA A 56 10.34 0.80 10.87
CA ALA A 56 8.93 0.46 10.68
C ALA A 56 8.24 1.43 9.71
N ILE A 57 8.42 2.75 9.90
CA ILE A 57 7.90 3.79 8.99
C ILE A 57 8.50 3.63 7.60
N LEU A 58 9.82 3.38 7.51
CA LEU A 58 10.50 3.18 6.23
C LEU A 58 9.99 1.92 5.50
N THR A 59 9.71 0.84 6.24
CA THR A 59 9.12 -0.39 5.69
C THR A 59 7.76 -0.11 5.06
N VAL A 60 6.91 0.68 5.74
CA VAL A 60 5.59 1.07 5.18
C VAL A 60 5.76 1.95 3.94
N ALA A 61 6.61 2.98 4.01
CA ALA A 61 6.85 3.88 2.88
C ALA A 61 7.31 3.13 1.62
N ILE A 62 8.31 2.25 1.76
CA ILE A 62 8.84 1.45 0.66
C ILE A 62 7.78 0.44 0.18
N GLY A 63 7.11 -0.24 1.10
CA GLY A 63 6.09 -1.24 0.79
C GLY A 63 4.94 -0.66 -0.03
N VAL A 64 4.43 0.51 0.37
CA VAL A 64 3.37 1.24 -0.35
C VAL A 64 3.80 1.53 -1.79
N VAL A 65 5.02 2.06 -1.97
CA VAL A 65 5.56 2.37 -3.30
C VAL A 65 5.67 1.09 -4.16
N VAL A 66 6.18 -0.01 -3.59
CA VAL A 66 6.32 -1.29 -4.28
C VAL A 66 4.95 -1.84 -4.71
N VAL A 67 3.94 -1.80 -3.84
CA VAL A 67 2.59 -2.26 -4.14
C VAL A 67 1.97 -1.45 -5.27
N LEU A 68 2.03 -0.12 -5.19
CA LEU A 68 1.45 0.75 -6.23
C LEU A 68 2.17 0.55 -7.57
N LEU A 69 3.51 0.59 -7.60
CA LEU A 69 4.28 0.44 -8.84
C LEU A 69 4.05 -0.94 -9.48
N SER A 70 4.09 -2.02 -8.70
CA SER A 70 3.86 -3.36 -9.24
C SER A 70 2.44 -3.54 -9.80
N ALA A 71 1.42 -3.02 -9.10
CA ALA A 71 0.05 -3.01 -9.57
C ALA A 71 -0.12 -2.20 -10.86
N GLY A 72 0.43 -0.98 -10.92
CA GLY A 72 0.38 -0.12 -12.11
C GLY A 72 1.04 -0.77 -13.33
N VAL A 73 2.26 -1.31 -13.16
CA VAL A 73 2.98 -2.02 -14.23
C VAL A 73 2.18 -3.23 -14.72
N TRP A 74 1.64 -4.03 -13.80
CA TRP A 74 0.85 -5.20 -14.15
C TRP A 74 -0.44 -4.83 -14.91
N MET A 75 -1.11 -3.75 -14.50
CA MET A 75 -2.30 -3.25 -15.19
C MET A 75 -2.00 -2.78 -16.61
N ILE A 76 -0.92 -2.01 -16.80
CA ILE A 76 -0.49 -1.53 -18.12
C ILE A 76 -0.14 -2.73 -19.02
N TYR A 77 0.65 -3.67 -18.50
CA TYR A 77 1.03 -4.89 -19.22
C TYR A 77 -0.19 -5.75 -19.58
N GLY A 78 -1.12 -5.96 -18.64
CA GLY A 78 -2.33 -6.73 -18.88
C GLY A 78 -3.25 -6.07 -19.91
N ALA A 79 -3.45 -4.75 -19.82
CA ALA A 79 -4.28 -3.99 -20.73
C ALA A 79 -3.75 -4.01 -22.18
N THR A 80 -2.44 -3.86 -22.37
CA THR A 80 -1.79 -3.95 -23.70
C THR A 80 -1.92 -5.33 -24.35
N ARG A 81 -2.15 -6.38 -23.55
CA ARG A 81 -2.41 -7.75 -24.01
C ARG A 81 -3.90 -8.05 -24.21
N GLY A 82 -4.79 -7.06 -24.10
CA GLY A 82 -6.24 -7.25 -24.21
C GLY A 82 -6.85 -8.03 -23.04
N LYS A 83 -6.16 -8.14 -21.90
CA LYS A 83 -6.66 -8.83 -20.70
C LYS A 83 -7.50 -7.88 -19.83
N ASN A 84 -8.44 -8.46 -19.09
CA ASN A 84 -9.16 -7.74 -18.03
C ASN A 84 -8.26 -7.62 -16.78
N VAL A 85 -8.08 -6.41 -16.26
CA VAL A 85 -7.21 -6.11 -15.11
C VAL A 85 -7.97 -5.66 -13.86
N VAL A 86 -9.30 -5.85 -13.82
CA VAL A 86 -10.17 -5.38 -12.71
C VAL A 86 -9.77 -5.91 -11.33
N ALA A 87 -9.20 -7.10 -11.25
CA ALA A 87 -8.79 -7.70 -9.98
C ALA A 87 -7.54 -7.04 -9.36
N VAL A 88 -6.71 -6.40 -10.17
CA VAL A 88 -5.40 -5.87 -9.76
C VAL A 88 -5.51 -4.78 -8.68
N PRO A 89 -6.36 -3.74 -8.81
CA PRO A 89 -6.50 -2.74 -7.74
C PRO A 89 -7.05 -3.34 -6.43
N ILE A 90 -7.86 -4.41 -6.51
CA ILE A 90 -8.36 -5.09 -5.31
C ILE A 90 -7.20 -5.83 -4.62
N ILE A 91 -6.38 -6.54 -5.39
CA ILE A 91 -5.17 -7.21 -4.87
C ILE A 91 -4.20 -6.18 -4.27
N ALA A 92 -4.02 -5.04 -4.93
CA ALA A 92 -3.17 -3.96 -4.45
C ALA A 92 -3.66 -3.38 -3.12
N LEU A 93 -4.98 -3.25 -2.93
CA LEU A 93 -5.56 -2.82 -1.65
C LEU A 93 -5.22 -3.80 -0.52
N PHE A 94 -5.26 -5.12 -0.77
CA PHE A 94 -4.80 -6.10 0.21
C PHE A 94 -3.29 -6.03 0.45
N GLY A 95 -2.51 -5.76 -0.61
CA GLY A 95 -1.06 -5.55 -0.51
C GLY A 95 -0.72 -4.35 0.38
N LEU A 96 -1.43 -3.24 0.21
CA LEU A 96 -1.37 -2.06 1.07
C LEU A 96 -1.63 -2.46 2.53
N PHE A 97 -2.77 -3.08 2.83
CA PHE A 97 -3.05 -3.58 4.18
C PHE A 97 -1.95 -4.49 4.76
N ALA A 98 -1.35 -5.37 3.95
CA ALA A 98 -0.25 -6.23 4.39
C ALA A 98 1.03 -5.44 4.72
N VAL A 99 1.31 -4.35 4.02
CA VAL A 99 2.47 -3.48 4.26
C VAL A 99 2.38 -2.84 5.64
N PHE A 100 1.21 -2.36 6.07
CA PHE A 100 1.00 -1.88 7.43
C PHE A 100 1.37 -2.94 8.49
N TRP A 101 0.91 -4.18 8.31
CA TRP A 101 1.23 -5.28 9.23
C TRP A 101 2.71 -5.63 9.25
N LEU A 102 3.39 -5.56 8.10
CA LEU A 102 4.84 -5.72 8.04
C LEU A 102 5.56 -4.61 8.81
N GLY A 103 5.14 -3.35 8.66
CA GLY A 103 5.65 -2.24 9.45
C GLY A 103 5.47 -2.47 10.96
N ASN A 104 4.28 -2.91 11.37
CA ASN A 104 4.00 -3.24 12.77
C ASN A 104 4.82 -4.42 13.29
N ALA A 105 5.15 -5.39 12.45
CA ALA A 105 6.03 -6.50 12.81
C ALA A 105 7.50 -6.07 12.91
N VAL A 106 7.92 -5.04 12.18
CA VAL A 106 9.25 -4.43 12.30
C VAL A 106 9.35 -3.54 13.53
N LEU A 107 8.24 -2.93 13.96
CA LEU A 107 8.20 -2.05 15.12
C LEU A 107 8.61 -2.75 16.44
N HIS A 108 8.30 -4.04 16.59
CA HIS A 108 8.54 -4.86 17.79
C HIS A 108 9.69 -5.86 17.58
#